data_AF-A0A5U8RN77-F1
#
_entry.id   AF-A0A5U8RN77-F1
#
_cell.length_a   1.000
_cell.length_b   1.000
_cell.length_c   1.000
_cell.angle_alpha   90.00
_cell.angle_beta   90.00
_cell.angle_gamma   90.00
#
_symmetry.space_group_name_H-M   'P 1'
#
loop_
_entity.id
_entity.type
_entity.pdbx_description
1 polymer ?
#
loop_
_entity_poly.entity_id
_entity_poly.type
_entity_poly.pdbx_seq_one_letter_code
_entity_poly.pdbx_strand_id
1 'polypeptide(L)'
;SENTCWEHQIEITQWAWEQFSQQLEGKRVAKKTIDRLRQLIWLAAQDVKADLAGKDTYEFQALAELAGVAKSTWTEIYLPHWLVMRSCFIKLDSSALIAVTRSRSQQKATNYVQSLAKPN
;
A
#
# COMPACT_ATOMS: atom_id res chain seq x y z
N SER A 1 -7.82 21.63 9.25
CA SER A 1 -8.14 20.39 8.50
C SER A 1 -6.99 19.40 8.64
N GLU A 2 -6.94 18.65 9.74
CA GLU A 2 -5.87 17.65 9.97
C GLU A 2 -6.41 16.20 10.03
N ASN A 3 -7.73 16.01 10.13
CA ASN A 3 -8.36 14.69 10.27
C ASN A 3 -8.41 13.86 8.97
N THR A 4 -8.44 14.50 7.81
CA THR A 4 -8.59 13.77 6.54
C THR A 4 -7.39 12.88 6.26
N CYS A 5 -6.16 13.24 6.64
CA CYS A 5 -5.00 12.39 6.33
C CYS A 5 -5.03 11.06 7.08
N TRP A 6 -5.46 11.06 8.35
CA TRP A 6 -5.49 9.88 9.20
C TRP A 6 -6.60 8.90 8.80
N GLU A 7 -7.81 9.40 8.52
CA GLU A 7 -8.94 8.58 8.10
C GLU A 7 -8.65 7.85 6.79
N HIS A 8 -8.09 8.55 5.79
CA HIS A 8 -7.67 7.90 4.54
C HIS A 8 -6.56 6.86 4.76
N GLN A 9 -5.62 7.10 5.68
CA GLN A 9 -4.61 6.10 6.02
C GLN A 9 -5.22 4.83 6.63
N ILE A 10 -6.24 4.98 7.47
CA ILE A 10 -6.99 3.84 8.02
C ILE A 10 -7.69 3.08 6.89
N GLU A 11 -8.45 3.77 6.04
CA GLU A 11 -9.18 3.14 4.92
C GLU A 11 -8.25 2.39 3.97
N ILE A 12 -7.13 3.02 3.57
CA ILE A 12 -6.13 2.41 2.70
C ILE A 12 -5.52 1.16 3.33
N THR A 13 -5.23 1.21 4.63
CA THR A 13 -4.64 0.06 5.35
C THR A 13 -5.66 -1.07 5.53
N GLN A 14 -6.92 -0.75 5.79
CA GLN A 14 -8.01 -1.72 5.85
C GLN A 14 -8.23 -2.41 4.50
N TRP A 15 -8.27 -1.64 3.40
CA TRP A 15 -8.35 -2.19 2.06
C TRP A 15 -7.18 -3.11 1.75
N ALA A 16 -5.94 -2.68 2.06
CA ALA A 16 -4.76 -3.50 1.82
C ALA A 16 -4.78 -4.80 2.64
N TRP A 17 -5.26 -4.75 3.90
CA TRP A 17 -5.47 -5.93 4.72
C TRP A 17 -6.51 -6.88 4.12
N GLU A 18 -7.62 -6.36 3.59
CA GLU A 18 -8.65 -7.17 2.93
C GLU A 18 -8.07 -7.89 1.70
N GLN A 19 -7.39 -7.17 0.82
CA GLN A 19 -6.71 -7.74 -0.36
C GLN A 19 -5.69 -8.82 0.02
N PHE A 20 -4.94 -8.60 1.11
CA PHE A 20 -3.99 -9.57 1.63
C PHE A 20 -4.70 -10.80 2.24
N SER A 21 -5.77 -10.58 3.00
CA SER A 21 -6.52 -11.66 3.67
C SER A 21 -7.16 -12.63 2.67
N GLN A 22 -7.61 -12.15 1.51
CA GLN A 22 -8.07 -13.00 0.42
C GLN A 22 -7.00 -13.99 -0.06
N GLN A 23 -5.71 -13.65 0.02
CA GLN A 23 -4.61 -14.57 -0.30
C GLN A 23 -4.29 -15.57 0.81
N LEU A 24 -4.82 -15.34 2.01
CA LEU A 24 -4.75 -16.24 3.14
C LEU A 24 -5.98 -17.15 3.23
N GLU A 25 -7.08 -16.83 2.54
CA GLU A 25 -8.25 -17.70 2.47
C GLU A 25 -7.86 -19.08 1.93
N GLY A 26 -8.29 -20.13 2.64
CA GLY A 26 -7.92 -21.52 2.36
C GLY A 26 -6.58 -21.98 2.96
N LYS A 27 -5.75 -21.08 3.51
CA LYS A 27 -4.50 -21.45 4.22
C LYS A 27 -4.74 -21.53 5.72
N ARG A 28 -4.32 -22.64 6.34
CA ARG A 28 -4.30 -22.76 7.81
C ARG A 28 -3.14 -21.95 8.38
N VAL A 29 -3.45 -20.74 8.84
CA VAL A 29 -2.48 -19.86 9.52
C VAL A 29 -2.80 -19.83 11.01
N ALA A 30 -1.78 -19.99 11.86
CA ALA A 30 -1.96 -19.90 13.30
C ALA A 30 -2.41 -18.50 13.72
N LYS A 31 -3.29 -18.41 14.73
CA LYS A 31 -3.81 -17.13 15.24
C LYS A 31 -2.70 -16.13 15.58
N LYS A 32 -1.64 -16.59 16.26
CA LYS A 32 -0.47 -15.78 16.61
C LYS A 32 0.21 -15.17 15.38
N THR A 33 0.25 -15.91 14.27
CA THR A 33 0.82 -15.42 13.01
C THR A 33 -0.10 -14.37 12.37
N ILE A 34 -1.42 -14.60 12.37
CA ILE A 34 -2.39 -13.61 11.87
C ILE A 34 -2.29 -12.30 12.66
N ASP A 35 -2.22 -12.37 13.99
CA ASP A 35 -2.12 -11.17 14.84
C ASP A 35 -0.83 -10.38 14.55
N ARG A 36 0.28 -11.05 14.26
CA ARG A 36 1.53 -10.40 13.82
C ARG A 36 1.41 -9.82 12.41
N LEU A 37 0.77 -10.53 11.49
CA LEU A 37 0.52 -10.03 10.12
C LEU A 37 -0.35 -8.76 10.15
N ARG A 38 -1.31 -8.67 11.06
CA ARG A 38 -2.11 -7.45 11.28
C ARG A 38 -1.29 -6.26 11.78
N GLN A 39 -0.19 -6.48 12.47
CA GLN A 39 0.72 -5.40 12.85
C GLN A 39 1.64 -5.04 11.69
N LEU A 40 2.11 -6.04 10.94
CA LEU A 40 2.98 -5.85 9.79
C LEU A 40 2.35 -5.06 8.66
N ILE A 41 1.04 -5.17 8.44
CA ILE A 41 0.37 -4.37 7.39
C ILE A 41 0.51 -2.86 7.62
N TRP A 42 0.49 -2.42 8.89
CA TRP A 42 0.70 -1.01 9.25
C TRP A 42 2.15 -0.58 9.02
N LEU A 43 3.11 -1.44 9.37
CA LEU A 43 4.52 -1.20 9.09
C LEU A 43 4.78 -1.13 7.58
N ALA A 44 4.13 -1.99 6.79
CA ALA A 44 4.24 -1.96 5.33
C ALA A 44 3.65 -0.67 4.73
N ALA A 45 2.55 -0.15 5.27
CA ALA A 45 1.99 1.12 4.85
C ALA A 45 2.96 2.29 5.11
N GLN A 46 3.62 2.29 6.28
CA GLN A 46 4.64 3.28 6.62
C GLN A 46 5.89 3.15 5.74
N ASP A 47 6.34 1.92 5.50
CA ASP A 47 7.51 1.60 4.68
C ASP A 47 7.33 2.08 3.25
N VAL A 48 6.20 1.76 2.62
CA VAL A 48 5.91 2.21 1.25
C VAL A 48 5.75 3.73 1.19
N LYS A 49 5.18 4.36 2.22
CA LYS A 49 5.11 5.83 2.29
C LYS A 49 6.51 6.46 2.39
N ALA A 50 7.45 5.84 3.12
CA ALA A 50 8.82 6.31 3.21
C ALA A 50 9.57 6.12 1.88
N ASP A 51 9.42 4.95 1.25
CA ASP A 51 9.98 4.59 -0.05
C ASP A 51 9.55 5.59 -1.14
N LEU A 52 8.24 5.86 -1.24
CA LEU A 52 7.69 6.83 -2.18
C LEU A 52 8.14 8.28 -1.90
N ALA A 53 8.51 8.58 -0.65
CA ALA A 53 9.08 9.88 -0.26
C ALA A 53 10.60 9.96 -0.47
N GLY A 54 11.24 8.91 -0.98
CA GLY A 54 12.69 8.82 -1.16
C GLY A 54 13.47 8.76 0.16
N LYS A 55 12.84 8.26 1.23
CA LYS A 55 13.46 8.07 2.55
C LYS A 55 13.88 6.62 2.75
N ASP A 56 14.77 6.40 3.71
CA ASP A 56 15.20 5.06 4.09
C ASP A 56 14.01 4.19 4.52
N THR A 57 13.95 2.98 3.96
CA THR A 57 12.97 1.94 4.28
C THR A 57 13.48 1.02 5.39
N TYR A 58 12.61 0.23 5.99
CA TYR A 58 13.00 -0.70 7.05
C TYR A 58 13.93 -1.80 6.53
N GLU A 59 15.05 -2.00 7.24
CA GLU A 59 15.91 -3.17 7.08
C GLU A 59 15.21 -4.45 7.55
N PHE A 60 15.44 -5.58 6.87
CA PHE A 60 14.83 -6.86 7.24
C PHE A 60 15.18 -7.32 8.66
N GLN A 61 16.35 -6.94 9.15
CA GLN A 61 16.76 -7.19 10.54
C GLN A 61 15.85 -6.44 11.53
N ALA A 62 15.60 -5.15 11.28
CA ALA A 62 14.74 -4.33 12.12
C ALA A 62 13.28 -4.83 12.08
N LEU A 63 12.81 -5.29 10.92
CA LEU A 63 11.46 -5.86 10.80
C LEU A 63 11.31 -7.18 11.57
N ALA A 64 12.34 -8.03 11.58
CA ALA A 64 12.34 -9.25 12.39
C ALA A 64 12.23 -8.93 13.89
N GLU A 65 12.98 -7.92 14.36
CA GLU A 65 12.93 -7.44 15.74
C GLU A 65 11.57 -6.84 16.10
N LEU A 66 11.00 -6.00 15.24
CA LEU A 66 9.67 -5.41 15.41
C LEU A 66 8.56 -6.47 15.42
N ALA A 67 8.70 -7.53 14.62
CA ALA A 67 7.77 -8.67 14.64
C ALA A 67 8.02 -9.65 15.80
N GLY A 68 9.07 -9.45 16.58
CA GLY A 68 9.45 -10.32 17.71
C GLY A 68 9.77 -11.74 17.26
N VAL A 69 10.50 -11.89 16.15
CA VAL A 69 10.91 -13.18 15.58
C VAL A 69 12.40 -13.20 15.27
N ALA A 70 12.99 -14.39 15.23
CA ALA A 70 14.36 -14.56 14.78
C ALA A 70 14.49 -14.22 13.29
N LYS A 71 15.69 -13.80 12.86
CA LYS A 71 15.99 -13.45 11.46
C LYS A 71 15.71 -14.60 10.48
N SER A 72 15.98 -15.85 10.89
CA SER A 72 15.67 -17.04 10.10
C SER A 72 14.17 -17.19 9.87
N THR A 73 13.39 -17.11 10.95
CA THR A 73 11.92 -17.14 10.90
C THR A 73 11.34 -16.01 10.07
N TRP A 74 11.92 -14.81 10.17
CA TRP A 74 11.53 -13.67 9.33
C TRP A 74 11.68 -14.01 7.85
N THR A 75 12.88 -14.43 7.44
CA THR A 75 13.21 -14.67 6.04
C THR A 75 12.41 -15.84 5.45
N GLU A 76 12.19 -16.89 6.23
CA GLU A 76 11.48 -18.09 5.76
C GLU A 76 9.96 -17.93 5.75
N ILE A 77 9.38 -17.27 6.77
CA ILE A 77 7.93 -17.27 6.98
C ILE A 77 7.31 -15.91 6.66
N TYR A 78 7.88 -14.81 7.17
CA TYR A 78 7.23 -13.50 7.14
C TYR A 78 7.61 -12.67 5.90
N LEU A 79 8.81 -12.85 5.35
CA LEU A 79 9.29 -12.11 4.19
C LEU A 79 8.38 -12.26 2.97
N PRO A 80 7.89 -13.46 2.59
CA PRO A 80 6.94 -13.59 1.49
C PRO A 80 5.65 -12.80 1.73
N HIS A 81 5.12 -12.82 2.95
CA HIS A 81 3.93 -12.06 3.32
C HIS A 81 4.18 -10.55 3.28
N TRP A 82 5.34 -10.11 3.77
CA TRP A 82 5.76 -8.71 3.74
C TRP A 82 5.82 -8.15 2.32
N LEU A 83 6.43 -8.89 1.39
CA LEU A 83 6.52 -8.48 -0.02
C LEU A 83 5.14 -8.35 -0.67
N VAL A 84 4.21 -9.26 -0.36
CA VAL A 84 2.83 -9.16 -0.84
C VAL A 84 2.15 -7.91 -0.28
N MET A 85 2.26 -7.67 1.03
CA MET A 85 1.69 -6.48 1.68
C MET A 85 2.20 -5.19 1.04
N ARG A 86 3.53 -5.06 0.85
CA ARG A 86 4.11 -3.90 0.15
C ARG A 86 3.59 -3.78 -1.28
N SER A 87 3.46 -4.89 -2.00
CA SER A 87 2.92 -4.89 -3.37
C SER A 87 1.49 -4.36 -3.43
N CYS A 88 0.63 -4.65 -2.45
CA CYS A 88 -0.72 -4.08 -2.38
C CYS A 88 -0.70 -2.54 -2.35
N PHE A 89 0.15 -1.94 -1.52
CA PHE A 89 0.28 -0.49 -1.42
C PHE A 89 0.90 0.13 -2.69
N ILE A 90 1.95 -0.47 -3.24
CA ILE A 90 2.59 0.03 -4.48
C ILE A 90 1.61 -0.01 -5.67
N LYS A 91 0.82 -1.08 -5.78
CA LYS A 91 -0.21 -1.21 -6.83
C LYS A 91 -1.31 -0.17 -6.68
N LEU A 92 -1.73 0.10 -5.44
CA LEU A 92 -2.73 1.12 -5.16
C LEU A 92 -2.23 2.50 -5.60
N ASP A 93 -1.02 2.86 -5.19
CA ASP A 93 -0.40 4.14 -5.54
C ASP A 93 -0.21 4.29 -7.07
N SER A 94 0.32 3.24 -7.72
CA SER A 94 0.48 3.21 -9.18
C SER A 94 -0.86 3.38 -9.91
N SER A 95 -1.93 2.74 -9.42
CA SER A 95 -3.27 2.84 -10.00
C SER A 95 -3.85 4.25 -9.82
N ALA A 96 -3.64 4.87 -8.65
CA ALA A 96 -4.02 6.24 -8.40
C ALA A 96 -3.29 7.22 -9.34
N LEU A 97 -1.98 7.03 -9.55
CA LEU A 97 -1.18 7.84 -10.46
C LEU A 97 -1.66 7.74 -11.92
N ILE A 98 -1.99 6.52 -12.38
CA ILE A 98 -2.55 6.28 -13.71
C ILE A 98 -3.92 6.98 -13.84
N ALA A 99 -4.79 6.87 -12.84
CA ALA A 99 -6.10 7.51 -12.84
C ALA A 99 -6.00 9.04 -12.93
N VAL A 100 -5.11 9.65 -12.14
CA VAL A 100 -4.84 11.10 -12.19
C VAL A 100 -4.27 11.53 -13.55
N THR A 101 -3.36 10.74 -14.11
CA THR A 101 -2.78 11.02 -15.44
C THR A 101 -3.84 10.96 -16.54
N ARG A 102 -4.70 9.94 -16.52
CA ARG A 102 -5.82 9.82 -17.47
C ARG A 102 -6.82 10.96 -17.33
N SER A 103 -7.20 11.31 -16.09
CA SER A 103 -8.09 12.44 -15.83
C SER A 103 -7.53 13.76 -16.36
N ARG A 104 -6.24 14.03 -16.12
CA ARG A 104 -5.56 15.22 -16.67
C ARG A 104 -5.52 15.23 -18.19
N SER A 105 -5.25 14.09 -18.83
CA SER A 105 -5.30 13.97 -20.29
C SER A 105 -6.71 14.24 -20.83
N GLN A 106 -7.74 13.73 -20.16
CA GLN A 106 -9.14 13.96 -20.53
C GLN A 106 -9.53 15.42 -20.35
N GLN A 107 -9.16 16.06 -19.24
CA GLN A 107 -9.39 17.49 -19.02
C GLN A 107 -8.68 18.36 -20.07
N LYS A 108 -7.44 18.03 -20.45
CA LYS A 108 -6.75 18.75 -21.53
C LYS A 108 -7.48 18.61 -22.86
N ALA A 109 -7.95 17.41 -23.20
CA ALA A 109 -8.72 17.16 -24.42
C ALA A 109 -10.06 17.92 -24.41
N THR A 110 -10.80 17.90 -23.29
CA THR A 110 -12.07 18.62 -23.17
C THR A 110 -11.90 20.13 -23.23
N ASN A 111 -10.90 20.71 -22.54
CA ASN A 111 -10.62 22.14 -22.62
C ASN A 111 -10.17 22.57 -24.03
N TYR A 112 -9.42 21.72 -24.74
CA TYR A 112 -9.03 21.96 -26.12
C TYR A 112 -10.25 21.98 -27.06
N VAL A 113 -11.15 21.00 -26.95
CA VAL A 113 -12.41 20.95 -27.72
C VAL A 113 -13.28 22.18 -27.44
N GLN A 114 -13.36 22.62 -26.18
CA GLN A 114 -14.16 23.79 -25.79
C GLN A 114 -13.57 25.11 -26.31
N SER A 115 -12.25 25.21 -26.49
CA SER A 115 -11.59 26.35 -27.13
C SER A 115 -11.80 26.42 -28.65
N LEU A 116 -11.97 25.27 -29.31
CA LEU A 116 -12.29 25.17 -30.74
C LEU A 116 -13.77 25.42 -31.04
N ALA A 117 -14.66 25.16 -30.07
CA ALA A 117 -16.11 25.29 -30.21
C ALA A 117 -16.65 26.73 -30.09
N LYS A 118 -15.81 27.77 -30.22
CA LYS A 118 -16.26 29.16 -30.37
C LYS A 118 -16.08 29.67 -31.81
N PRO A 119 -17.07 29.48 -32.69
CA PRO A 119 -17.29 30.37 -33.83
C PRO A 119 -18.18 31.56 -33.45
N ASN A 120 -17.92 32.70 -34.10
CA ASN A 120 -18.69 33.96 -34.01
C ASN A 120 -20.17 33.80 -34.34
#